data_AF-A0A9E2RA69-F1
#
_entry.id   AF-A0A9E2RA69-F1
#
_cell.length_a   1.000
_cell.length_b   1.000
_cell.length_c   1.000
_cell.angle_alpha   90.00
_cell.angle_beta   90.00
_cell.angle_gamma   90.00
#
_symmetry.space_group_name_H-M   'P 1'
#
loop_
_entity.id
_entity.type
_entity.pdbx_description
1 polymer ?
#
loop_
_entity_poly.entity_id
_entity_poly.type
_entity_poly.pdbx_seq_one_letter_code
_entity_poly.pdbx_strand_id
1 'polypeptide(L)'
;MRSGFLSGALATVLLGNTAAGPTVQAQAGAPVYPRANWEQRSPESLGLVPGRLTALAALVGGRGCVVRHGYLGFSWGDQAKSSDVASAFKPVLTTLLFIAIQQGRIRSVDEPVARFEPRLRNLN
;
A
#
# COMPACT_ATOMS: atom_id res chain seq x y z
N MET A 1 48.54 40.42 24.03
CA MET A 1 48.54 39.29 24.98
C MET A 1 47.73 38.15 24.37
N ARG A 2 48.43 37.05 24.06
CA ARG A 2 48.02 35.63 24.24
C ARG A 2 46.64 35.23 23.68
N SER A 3 46.62 34.60 22.49
CA SER A 3 46.56 33.11 22.29
C SER A 3 45.15 32.57 22.53
N GLY A 4 44.50 31.78 21.69
CA GLY A 4 44.81 31.05 20.47
C GLY A 4 43.67 30.05 20.35
N PHE A 5 43.05 29.88 19.18
CA PHE A 5 42.05 28.84 18.99
C PHE A 5 42.49 27.88 17.89
N LEU A 6 42.51 26.62 18.31
CA LEU A 6 43.12 25.48 17.66
C LEU A 6 42.41 25.11 16.35
N SER A 7 43.24 24.75 15.39
CA SER A 7 42.95 23.96 14.21
C SER A 7 42.16 22.70 14.57
N GLY A 8 40.90 22.63 14.16
CA GLY A 8 40.09 21.40 14.22
C GLY A 8 40.42 20.51 13.03
N ALA A 9 41.07 19.37 13.28
CA ALA A 9 41.45 18.40 12.27
C ALA A 9 40.22 17.72 11.63
N LEU A 10 40.27 17.60 10.30
CA LEU A 10 39.39 16.74 9.50
C LEU A 10 39.55 15.28 9.95
N ALA A 11 38.50 14.69 10.51
CA ALA A 11 38.40 13.24 10.68
C ALA A 11 37.48 12.70 9.58
N THR A 12 38.06 12.37 8.43
CA THR A 12 37.38 11.59 7.39
C THR A 12 37.23 10.16 7.91
N VAL A 13 36.04 9.83 8.40
CA VAL A 13 35.67 8.45 8.71
C VAL A 13 35.32 7.74 7.40
N LEU A 14 36.26 6.95 6.88
CA LEU A 14 36.01 5.96 5.83
C LEU A 14 35.30 4.76 6.45
N LEU A 15 33.96 4.80 6.49
CA LEU A 15 33.16 3.60 6.70
C LEU A 15 33.11 2.84 5.37
N GLY A 16 33.81 1.71 5.33
CA GLY A 16 33.74 0.75 4.24
C GLY A 16 32.29 0.28 4.06
N ASN A 17 31.71 0.61 2.91
CA ASN A 17 30.35 0.21 2.59
C ASN A 17 30.38 -1.25 2.16
N THR A 18 29.82 -2.11 3.01
CA THR A 18 29.45 -3.49 2.67
C THR A 18 28.52 -3.48 1.47
N ALA A 19 28.66 -4.48 0.59
CA ALA A 19 27.96 -4.58 -0.68
C ALA A 19 26.44 -4.42 -0.51
N ALA A 20 25.93 -3.24 -0.86
CA ALA A 20 24.52 -3.01 -1.05
C ALA A 20 24.07 -3.88 -2.23
N GLY A 21 23.09 -4.76 -2.00
CA GLY A 21 22.37 -5.43 -3.09
C GLY A 21 21.80 -4.38 -4.05
N PRO A 22 21.49 -4.75 -5.31
CA PRO A 22 21.01 -3.82 -6.31
C PRO A 22 19.79 -3.06 -5.78
N THR A 23 19.98 -1.77 -5.52
CA THR A 23 18.92 -0.85 -5.13
C THR A 23 18.20 -0.49 -6.41
N VAL A 24 17.05 -1.13 -6.66
CA VAL A 24 16.16 -0.73 -7.75
C VAL A 24 15.54 0.60 -7.38
N GLN A 25 16.11 1.67 -7.90
CA GLN A 25 15.62 3.03 -7.74
C GLN A 25 14.27 3.13 -8.46
N ALA A 26 13.19 3.39 -7.70
CA ALA A 26 11.85 3.52 -8.27
C ALA A 26 11.82 4.74 -9.20
N GLN A 27 11.60 4.51 -10.50
CA GLN A 27 11.37 5.60 -11.45
C GLN A 27 10.08 6.33 -11.06
N ALA A 28 10.20 7.63 -10.75
CA ALA A 28 9.09 8.51 -10.44
C ALA A 28 8.28 8.85 -11.71
N GLY A 29 7.52 7.87 -12.20
CA GLY A 29 6.50 8.06 -13.23
C GLY A 29 5.15 8.47 -12.63
N ALA A 30 4.20 8.86 -13.49
CA ALA A 30 2.82 9.08 -13.08
C ALA A 30 2.25 7.80 -12.42
N PRO A 31 1.37 7.94 -11.41
CA PRO A 31 0.79 6.78 -10.74
C PRO A 31 -0.01 5.93 -11.74
N VAL A 32 0.25 4.62 -11.73
CA VAL A 32 -0.50 3.63 -12.52
C VAL A 32 -1.61 3.05 -11.67
N TYR A 33 -2.83 3.08 -12.19
CA TYR A 33 -4.02 2.52 -11.55
C TYR A 33 -4.54 1.31 -12.32
N PRO A 34 -5.26 0.39 -11.65
CA PRO A 34 -5.92 -0.72 -12.31
C PRO A 34 -6.88 -0.25 -13.42
N ARG A 35 -6.99 -1.03 -14.49
CA ARG A 35 -7.96 -0.84 -15.58
C ARG A 35 -8.63 -2.18 -15.91
N ALA A 36 -9.49 -2.21 -16.94
CA ALA A 36 -10.11 -3.43 -17.44
C ALA A 36 -9.08 -4.56 -17.68
N ASN A 37 -7.91 -4.20 -18.23
CA ASN A 37 -6.73 -5.04 -18.25
C ASN A 37 -5.66 -4.39 -17.36
N TRP A 38 -5.37 -5.00 -16.22
CA TRP A 38 -4.31 -4.51 -15.33
C TRP A 38 -2.94 -4.83 -15.95
N GLU A 39 -2.14 -3.80 -16.17
CA GLU A 39 -0.79 -3.96 -16.69
C GLU A 39 0.07 -4.85 -15.78
N GLN A 40 0.64 -5.89 -16.37
CA GLN A 40 1.52 -6.85 -15.72
C GLN A 40 2.98 -6.53 -16.00
N ARG A 41 3.83 -6.74 -15.00
CA ARG A 41 5.28 -6.58 -15.10
C ARG A 41 5.95 -7.78 -14.44
N SER A 42 7.15 -8.13 -14.90
CA SER A 42 7.88 -9.24 -14.28
C SER A 42 8.23 -8.88 -12.83
N PRO A 43 8.23 -9.86 -11.89
CA PRO A 43 8.65 -9.61 -10.52
C PRO A 43 9.98 -8.87 -10.42
N GLU A 44 10.98 -9.26 -11.21
CA GLU A 44 12.34 -8.72 -11.18
C GLU A 44 12.37 -7.25 -11.60
N SER A 45 11.59 -6.88 -12.63
CA SER A 45 11.46 -5.48 -13.06
C SER A 45 10.83 -4.59 -11.97
N LEU A 46 10.07 -5.20 -11.07
CA LEU A 46 9.51 -4.56 -9.89
C LEU A 46 10.40 -4.74 -8.65
N GLY A 47 11.64 -5.23 -8.77
CA GLY A 47 12.53 -5.48 -7.64
C GLY A 47 12.01 -6.54 -6.65
N LEU A 48 11.16 -7.45 -7.12
CA LEU A 48 10.67 -8.59 -6.36
C LEU A 48 11.46 -9.85 -6.74
N VAL A 49 11.61 -10.78 -5.79
CA VAL A 49 12.33 -12.04 -5.98
C VAL A 49 11.33 -13.16 -6.29
N PRO A 50 11.30 -13.74 -7.51
CA PRO A 50 10.29 -14.72 -7.92
C PRO A 50 10.17 -15.91 -6.97
N GLY A 51 11.31 -16.47 -6.54
CA GLY A 51 11.31 -17.62 -5.62
C GLY A 51 10.61 -17.34 -4.29
N ARG A 52 10.65 -16.09 -3.80
CA ARG A 52 9.91 -15.68 -2.58
C ARG A 52 8.42 -15.56 -2.83
N LEU A 53 8.01 -15.15 -4.03
CA LEU A 53 6.60 -15.06 -4.42
C LEU A 53 5.98 -16.45 -4.60
N THR A 54 6.73 -17.39 -5.17
CA THR A 54 6.34 -18.80 -5.22
C THR A 54 6.20 -19.38 -3.82
N ALA A 55 7.17 -19.14 -2.94
CA ALA A 55 7.09 -19.59 -1.54
C ALA A 55 5.89 -18.97 -0.80
N LEU A 56 5.60 -17.68 -1.03
CA LEU A 56 4.42 -17.00 -0.49
C LEU A 56 3.13 -17.68 -0.96
N ALA A 57 2.97 -17.90 -2.27
CA ALA A 57 1.77 -18.54 -2.82
C ALA A 57 1.56 -19.95 -2.26
N ALA A 58 2.63 -20.73 -2.10
CA ALA A 58 2.57 -22.04 -1.47
C ALA A 58 2.18 -21.98 0.01
N LEU A 59 2.69 -20.98 0.75
CA LEU A 59 2.40 -20.79 2.17
C LEU A 59 0.95 -20.37 2.42
N VAL A 60 0.44 -19.38 1.67
CA VAL A 60 -0.91 -18.84 1.89
C VAL A 60 -1.99 -19.67 1.20
N GLY A 61 -1.62 -20.43 0.18
CA GLY A 61 -2.54 -21.21 -0.64
C GLY A 61 -3.60 -20.34 -1.31
N GLY A 62 -4.69 -20.98 -1.73
CA GLY A 62 -5.84 -20.30 -2.32
C GLY A 62 -5.47 -19.48 -3.56
N ARG A 63 -5.75 -18.18 -3.51
CA ARG A 63 -5.58 -17.25 -4.63
C ARG A 63 -5.20 -15.85 -4.14
N GLY A 64 -4.52 -15.10 -4.99
CA GLY A 64 -4.15 -13.74 -4.66
C GLY A 64 -3.20 -13.13 -5.69
N CYS A 65 -2.77 -11.92 -5.38
CA CYS A 65 -1.83 -11.19 -6.21
C CYS A 65 -0.91 -10.30 -5.38
N VAL A 66 0.22 -9.93 -5.97
CA VAL A 66 1.15 -8.93 -5.45
C VAL A 66 1.22 -7.80 -6.46
N VAL A 67 0.97 -6.58 -5.97
CA VAL A 67 1.00 -5.35 -6.74
C VAL A 67 2.12 -4.47 -6.20
N ARG A 68 2.93 -3.89 -7.09
CA ARG A 68 3.97 -2.92 -6.73
C ARG A 68 4.06 -1.84 -7.80
N HIS A 69 4.17 -0.58 -7.37
CA HIS A 69 4.21 0.61 -8.25
C HIS A 69 3.02 0.72 -9.20
N GLY A 70 1.86 0.18 -8.81
CA GLY A 70 0.65 0.17 -9.64
C GLY A 70 0.58 -0.96 -10.67
N TYR A 71 1.59 -1.84 -10.75
CA TYR A 71 1.62 -2.99 -11.67
C TYR A 71 1.34 -4.30 -10.96
N LEU A 72 0.65 -5.21 -11.67
CA LEU A 72 0.48 -6.59 -11.22
C LEU A 72 1.78 -7.36 -11.46
N GLY A 73 2.51 -7.65 -10.37
CA GLY A 73 3.82 -8.30 -10.43
C GLY A 73 3.74 -9.82 -10.40
N PHE A 74 2.72 -10.37 -9.75
CA PHE A 74 2.55 -11.81 -9.57
C PHE A 74 1.12 -12.12 -9.14
N SER A 75 0.59 -13.26 -9.58
CA SER A 75 -0.71 -13.79 -9.17
C SER A 75 -0.67 -15.31 -9.09
N TRP A 76 -1.51 -15.89 -8.23
CA TRP A 76 -1.67 -17.34 -8.11
C TRP A 76 -3.14 -17.71 -7.93
N GLY A 77 -3.51 -18.91 -8.35
CA GLY A 77 -4.90 -19.35 -8.35
C GLY A 77 -5.76 -18.66 -9.42
N ASP A 78 -7.07 -18.86 -9.34
CA ASP A 78 -8.04 -18.26 -10.26
C ASP A 78 -8.64 -16.97 -9.69
N GLN A 79 -8.25 -15.84 -10.31
CA GLN A 79 -8.66 -14.50 -9.95
C GLN A 79 -10.09 -14.16 -10.38
N ALA A 80 -10.65 -14.87 -11.37
CA ALA A 80 -11.99 -14.60 -11.89
C ALA A 80 -13.11 -15.23 -11.04
N LYS A 81 -12.77 -16.24 -10.22
CA LYS A 81 -13.76 -16.92 -9.38
C LYS A 81 -14.23 -16.01 -8.24
N SER A 82 -15.53 -15.84 -8.10
CA SER A 82 -16.14 -15.11 -6.97
C SER A 82 -16.08 -15.92 -5.65
N SER A 83 -15.99 -15.25 -4.51
CA SER A 83 -16.21 -15.84 -3.17
C SER A 83 -16.67 -14.79 -2.17
N ASP A 84 -17.16 -15.25 -1.03
CA ASP A 84 -17.30 -14.41 0.15
C ASP A 84 -15.92 -13.83 0.54
N VAL A 85 -15.89 -12.54 0.84
CA VAL A 85 -14.71 -11.77 1.27
C VAL A 85 -14.85 -11.29 2.73
N ALA A 86 -15.98 -11.59 3.37
CA ALA A 86 -16.32 -11.26 4.75
C ALA A 86 -15.94 -9.82 5.12
N SER A 87 -15.10 -9.65 6.14
CA SER A 87 -14.68 -8.34 6.63
C SER A 87 -13.84 -7.53 5.64
N ALA A 88 -13.26 -8.14 4.61
CA ALA A 88 -12.52 -7.40 3.58
C ALA A 88 -13.44 -6.50 2.71
N PHE A 89 -14.76 -6.61 2.84
CA PHE A 89 -15.71 -5.69 2.22
C PHE A 89 -15.80 -4.32 2.93
N LYS A 90 -15.38 -4.21 4.19
CA LYS A 90 -15.54 -2.98 4.99
C LYS A 90 -14.91 -1.73 4.37
N PRO A 91 -13.69 -1.77 3.76
CA PRO A 91 -13.15 -0.61 3.07
C PRO A 91 -14.02 -0.11 1.91
N VAL A 92 -14.75 -1.01 1.24
CA VAL A 92 -15.72 -0.63 0.19
C VAL A 92 -16.88 0.14 0.81
N LEU A 93 -17.45 -0.36 1.92
CA LEU A 93 -18.49 0.35 2.67
C LEU A 93 -18.05 1.74 3.12
N THR A 94 -16.86 1.86 3.70
CA THR A 94 -16.29 3.15 4.13
C THR A 94 -16.07 4.09 2.95
N THR A 95 -15.59 3.57 1.81
CA THR A 95 -15.42 4.38 0.58
C THR A 95 -16.76 4.93 0.11
N LEU A 96 -17.81 4.10 0.06
CA LEU A 96 -19.16 4.53 -0.31
C LEU A 96 -19.73 5.57 0.67
N LEU A 97 -19.47 5.43 1.96
CA LEU A 97 -19.84 6.42 2.99
C LEU A 97 -19.19 7.79 2.70
N PHE A 98 -17.90 7.83 2.42
CA PHE A 98 -17.22 9.09 2.11
C PHE A 98 -17.64 9.69 0.76
N ILE A 99 -18.03 8.88 -0.22
CA ILE A 99 -18.67 9.37 -1.45
C ILE A 99 -20.01 10.03 -1.13
N ALA A 100 -20.83 9.43 -0.27
CA ALA A 100 -22.11 10.02 0.13
C ALA A 100 -21.94 11.36 0.87
N ILE A 101 -20.88 11.50 1.68
CA ILE A 101 -20.51 12.78 2.32
C ILE A 101 -20.10 13.82 1.26
N GLN A 102 -19.21 13.45 0.35
CA GLN A 102 -18.77 14.36 -0.73
C GLN A 102 -19.93 14.82 -1.62
N GLN A 103 -20.94 13.97 -1.82
CA GLN A 103 -22.16 14.28 -2.58
C GLN A 103 -23.22 15.03 -1.75
N GLY A 104 -22.95 15.37 -0.49
CA GLY A 104 -23.89 16.07 0.40
C GLY A 104 -25.10 15.24 0.84
N ARG A 105 -25.09 13.92 0.62
CA ARG A 105 -26.18 13.00 1.04
C ARG A 105 -26.14 12.74 2.55
N ILE A 106 -24.93 12.80 3.13
CA ILE A 106 -24.66 12.80 4.58
C ILE A 106 -23.86 14.07 4.85
N ARG A 107 -24.21 14.82 5.89
CA ARG A 107 -23.61 16.15 6.15
C ARG A 107 -22.14 16.06 6.54
N SER A 108 -21.79 15.12 7.40
CA SER A 108 -20.42 14.90 7.88
C SER A 108 -20.30 13.52 8.54
N VAL A 109 -19.07 13.14 8.90
CA VAL A 109 -18.81 11.93 9.70
C VAL A 109 -19.42 11.99 11.11
N ASP A 110 -19.66 13.21 11.62
CA ASP A 110 -20.26 13.46 12.93
C ASP A 110 -21.79 13.56 12.89
N GLU A 111 -22.40 13.40 11.71
CA GLU A 111 -23.85 13.42 11.60
C GLU A 111 -24.47 12.28 12.43
N PRO A 112 -25.39 12.57 13.37
CA PRO A 112 -26.01 11.52 14.16
C PRO A 112 -26.68 10.47 13.27
N VAL A 113 -26.27 9.20 13.42
CA VAL A 113 -26.86 8.06 12.69
C VAL A 113 -28.37 7.98 12.91
N ALA A 114 -28.84 8.46 14.07
CA ALA A 114 -30.24 8.65 14.43
C ALA A 114 -31.07 9.51 13.44
N ARG A 115 -30.44 10.23 12.51
CA ARG A 115 -31.13 10.88 11.38
C ARG A 115 -31.65 9.86 10.36
N PHE A 116 -30.92 8.78 10.15
CA PHE A 116 -31.21 7.73 9.16
C PHE A 116 -31.82 6.48 9.78
N GLU A 117 -31.48 6.19 11.04
CA GLU A 117 -32.07 5.09 11.83
C GLU A 117 -32.64 5.63 13.15
N PRO A 118 -33.90 6.11 13.16
CA PRO A 118 -34.50 6.76 14.32
C PRO A 118 -34.58 5.88 15.58
N ARG A 119 -34.57 4.54 15.44
CA ARG A 119 -34.61 3.62 16.59
C ARG A 119 -33.38 3.76 17.50
N LEU A 120 -32.25 4.24 16.96
CA LEU A 120 -31.03 4.50 17.75
C LEU A 120 -31.18 5.64 18.76
N ARG A 121 -32.24 6.46 18.68
CA ARG A 121 -32.47 7.56 19.65
C ARG A 121 -32.85 7.07 21.03
N ASN A 122 -33.40 5.85 21.11
CA ASN A 122 -33.96 5.27 22.33
C ASN A 122 -33.20 4.01 22.76
N LEU A 123 -31.97 3.83 22.25
CA LEU A 123 -31.07 2.75 22.65
C LEU A 123 -30.15 3.29 23.75
N ASN A 124 -30.57 3.06 24.99
CA ASN A 124 -30.01 3.54 26.28
C ASN A 124 -30.41 4.98 26.65
#